data_AF-B8YNY3-F1
#
_entry.id   AF-B8YNY3-F1
#
_cell.length_a   1.000
_cell.length_b   1.000
_cell.length_c   1.000
_cell.angle_alpha   90.00
_cell.angle_beta   90.00
_cell.angle_gamma   90.00
#
_symmetry.space_group_name_H-M   'P 1'
#
loop_
_entity.id
_entity.type
_entity.pdbx_description
1 polymer ?
#
loop_
_entity_poly.entity_id
_entity_poly.type
_entity_poly.pdbx_seq_one_letter_code
_entity_poly.pdbx_strand_id
1 'polypeptide(L)'
;TTLMYHLARLKFPDKQILTIEDPVEIKQEDMLQLQLNEAIGATYDNLIKLSLRHRPDLLIIGEIRDAETARAVIRASLTGATVFS
;
A
#
# COMPACT_ATOMS: atom_id res chain seq x y z
N THR A 1 6.41 6.22 7.40
CA THR A 1 5.25 6.84 6.70
C THR A 1 5.54 8.21 6.08
N THR A 2 5.96 9.24 6.82
CA THR A 2 6.17 10.61 6.30
C THR A 2 7.07 10.74 5.07
N LEU A 3 8.24 10.09 5.06
CA LEU A 3 9.16 10.14 3.91
C LEU A 3 8.55 9.50 2.66
N MET A 4 7.86 8.36 2.83
CA MET A 4 7.21 7.65 1.73
C MET A 4 6.14 8.53 1.08
N TYR A 5 5.34 9.25 1.87
CA TYR A 5 4.33 10.18 1.35
C TYR A 5 4.94 11.37 0.63
N HIS A 6 6.01 11.93 1.18
CA HIS A 6 6.72 13.02 0.53
C HIS A 6 7.29 12.57 -0.83
N LEU A 7 7.93 11.40 -0.87
CA LEU A 7 8.51 10.85 -2.10
C LEU A 7 7.42 10.49 -3.12
N ALA A 8 6.31 9.91 -2.67
CA ALA A 8 5.17 9.56 -3.51
C ALA A 8 4.63 10.80 -4.24
N ARG A 9 4.41 11.91 -3.51
CA ARG A 9 3.96 13.18 -4.10
C ARG A 9 4.94 13.76 -5.10
N LEU A 10 6.24 13.65 -4.84
CA LEU A 10 7.27 14.20 -5.73
C LEU A 10 7.49 13.37 -7.00
N LYS A 11 7.40 12.04 -6.91
CA LYS A 11 7.74 11.12 -8.01
C LYS A 11 6.55 10.61 -8.79
N PHE A 12 5.36 10.64 -8.19
CA PHE A 12 4.12 10.14 -8.76
C PHE A 12 3.03 11.21 -8.72
N PRO A 13 3.27 12.44 -9.24
CA PRO A 13 2.21 13.43 -9.36
C PRO A 13 1.11 12.90 -10.28
N ASP A 14 -0.15 13.14 -9.91
CA ASP A 14 -1.35 12.73 -10.67
C ASP A 14 -1.49 11.23 -10.91
N LYS A 15 -0.84 10.41 -10.06
CA LYS A 15 -0.91 8.94 -10.13
C LYS A 15 -1.82 8.37 -9.08
N GLN A 16 -2.34 7.16 -9.34
CA GLN A 16 -3.16 6.46 -8.37
C GLN A 16 -2.28 5.81 -7.31
N ILE A 17 -2.29 6.40 -6.11
CA ILE A 17 -1.53 5.94 -4.95
C ILE A 17 -2.48 5.24 -3.97
N LEU A 18 -2.18 4.00 -3.65
CA LEU A 18 -2.85 3.24 -2.59
C LEU A 18 -1.89 2.98 -1.43
N THR A 19 -2.36 3.05 -0.20
CA THR A 19 -1.58 2.70 0.99
C THR A 19 -2.27 1.58 1.77
N ILE A 20 -1.48 0.71 2.42
CA ILE A 20 -1.96 -0.31 3.35
C ILE A 20 -1.18 -0.14 4.66
N GLU A 21 -1.86 0.26 5.73
CA GLU A 21 -1.25 0.69 7.00
C GLU A 21 -1.95 0.06 8.23
N ASP A 22 -1.26 0.09 9.37
CA ASP A 22 -1.79 -0.36 10.66
C ASP A 22 -1.24 0.48 11.83
N PRO A 23 -1.95 1.53 12.27
CA PRO A 23 -3.06 2.23 11.63
C PRO A 23 -2.59 3.31 10.64
N VAL A 24 -3.53 4.01 9.99
CA VAL A 24 -3.20 5.18 9.17
C VAL A 24 -2.71 6.34 10.05
N GLU A 25 -1.45 6.75 9.90
CA GLU A 25 -0.84 7.80 10.74
C GLU A 25 -1.30 9.23 10.36
N ILE A 26 -1.33 9.51 9.05
CA ILE A 26 -1.63 10.84 8.51
C ILE A 26 -2.59 10.68 7.34
N LYS A 27 -3.79 11.23 7.48
CA LYS A 27 -4.79 11.20 6.42
C LYS A 27 -4.37 12.09 5.25
N GLN A 28 -4.39 11.53 4.04
CA GLN A 28 -4.11 12.22 2.79
C GLN A 28 -5.36 12.15 1.90
N GLU A 29 -5.81 13.29 1.38
CA GLU A 29 -7.01 13.34 0.53
C GLU A 29 -6.74 12.83 -0.89
N ASP A 30 -5.48 12.86 -1.33
CA ASP A 30 -4.99 12.47 -2.65
C ASP A 30 -4.59 10.98 -2.75
N MET A 31 -4.75 10.20 -1.67
CA MET A 31 -4.36 8.79 -1.62
C MET A 31 -5.51 7.92 -1.12
N LEU A 32 -5.66 6.72 -1.67
CA LEU A 32 -6.60 5.74 -1.13
C LEU A 32 -5.90 4.93 -0.03
N GLN A 33 -6.20 5.26 1.22
CA GLN A 33 -5.56 4.65 2.38
C GLN A 33 -6.43 3.54 2.97
N LEU A 34 -5.90 2.31 2.97
CA LEU A 34 -6.53 1.13 3.54
C LEU A 34 -5.87 0.80 4.87
N GLN A 35 -6.68 0.58 5.89
CA GLN A 35 -6.19 0.17 7.21
C GLN A 35 -6.41 -1.33 7.41
N LEU A 36 -5.45 -2.00 8.06
CA LEU A 36 -5.64 -3.35 8.54
C LEU A 36 -6.79 -3.41 9.55
N ASN A 37 -7.54 -4.50 9.47
CA ASN A 37 -8.53 -4.84 10.48
C ASN A 37 -8.75 -6.36 10.47
N GLU A 38 -8.06 -7.04 11.38
CA GLU A 38 -8.14 -8.50 11.51
C GLU A 38 -9.56 -8.98 11.84
N ALA A 39 -10.34 -8.20 12.60
CA ALA A 39 -11.68 -8.57 13.02
C ALA A 39 -12.66 -8.73 11.85
N ILE A 40 -12.38 -8.08 10.72
CA ILE A 40 -13.18 -8.18 9.48
C ILE A 40 -12.42 -8.87 8.35
N GLY A 41 -11.24 -9.46 8.62
CA GLY A 41 -10.42 -10.14 7.63
C GLY A 41 -9.70 -9.22 6.65
N ALA A 42 -9.57 -7.92 6.95
CA ALA A 42 -8.78 -6.97 6.19
C ALA A 42 -7.28 -7.12 6.53
N THR A 43 -6.70 -8.25 6.11
CA THR A 43 -5.27 -8.57 6.26
C THR A 43 -4.45 -8.02 5.09
N TYR A 44 -3.12 -7.94 5.23
CA TYR A 44 -2.22 -7.53 4.12
C TYR A 44 -2.49 -8.32 2.84
N ASP A 45 -2.60 -9.64 2.93
CA ASP A 45 -2.75 -10.51 1.77
C ASP A 45 -4.07 -10.22 1.02
N ASN A 46 -5.15 -9.91 1.75
CA ASN A 46 -6.44 -9.55 1.18
C ASN A 46 -6.45 -8.12 0.63
N LEU A 47 -5.89 -7.16 1.37
CA LEU A 47 -5.83 -5.77 0.95
C LEU A 47 -4.92 -5.58 -0.25
N ILE A 48 -3.77 -6.27 -0.32
CA ILE A 48 -2.90 -6.23 -1.51
C ILE A 48 -3.64 -6.75 -2.75
N LYS A 49 -4.35 -7.88 -2.64
CA LYS A 49 -5.17 -8.41 -3.74
C LYS A 49 -6.26 -7.43 -4.17
N LEU A 50 -6.91 -6.78 -3.21
CA LEU A 50 -7.93 -5.75 -3.49
C LEU A 50 -7.30 -4.55 -4.18
N SER A 51 -6.19 -4.03 -3.65
CA SER A 51 -5.44 -2.90 -4.20
C SER A 51 -5.06 -3.14 -5.65
N LEU A 52 -4.53 -4.32 -5.99
CA LEU A 52 -4.14 -4.64 -7.38
C LEU A 52 -5.32 -4.56 -8.38
N ARG A 53 -6.57 -4.79 -7.94
CA ARG A 53 -7.76 -4.63 -8.80
C ARG A 53 -8.07 -3.17 -9.12
N HIS A 54 -7.64 -2.25 -8.26
CA HIS A 54 -7.73 -0.82 -8.52
C HIS A 54 -6.68 -0.32 -9.50
N ARG A 55 -5.74 -1.17 -9.95
CA ARG A 55 -4.63 -0.83 -10.87
C ARG A 55 -3.76 0.35 -10.37
N PRO A 56 -3.19 0.28 -9.15
CA PRO A 56 -2.38 1.35 -8.60
C PRO A 56 -1.11 1.56 -9.42
N ASP A 57 -0.73 2.83 -9.62
CA ASP A 57 0.61 3.16 -10.11
C ASP A 57 1.66 2.95 -9.00
N LEU A 58 1.29 3.27 -7.76
CA LEU A 58 2.12 3.09 -6.56
C LEU A 58 1.29 2.47 -5.43
N LEU A 59 1.82 1.40 -4.86
CA LEU A 59 1.33 0.78 -3.63
C LEU A 59 2.33 1.05 -2.50
N ILE A 60 1.87 1.64 -1.40
CA ILE A 60 2.67 1.87 -0.19
C ILE A 60 2.22 0.88 0.87
N ILE A 61 3.17 0.15 1.45
CA ILE A 61 2.96 -0.76 2.55
C ILE A 61 3.59 -0.12 3.78
N GLY A 62 2.85 -0.01 4.88
CA GLY A 62 3.33 0.67 6.09
C GLY A 62 4.63 0.05 6.63
N GLU A 63 4.64 -1.29 6.74
CA GLU A 63 5.81 -2.08 7.10
C GLU A 63 5.64 -3.55 6.68
N ILE A 64 6.74 -4.29 6.56
CA ILE A 64 6.76 -5.73 6.33
C ILE A 64 7.31 -6.42 7.59
N ARG A 65 6.42 -7.04 8.37
CA ARG A 65 6.76 -7.63 9.67
C ARG A 65 7.05 -9.13 9.61
N ASP A 66 6.53 -9.81 8.58
CA ASP A 66 6.61 -11.25 8.44
C ASP A 66 6.81 -11.69 6.98
N ALA A 67 7.14 -12.97 6.83
CA ALA A 67 7.42 -13.57 5.52
C ALA A 67 6.17 -13.68 4.63
N GLU A 68 4.96 -13.70 5.21
CA GLU A 68 3.72 -13.78 4.45
C GLU A 68 3.46 -12.45 3.73
N THR A 69 3.53 -11.35 4.48
CA THR A 69 3.45 -9.98 3.98
C THR A 69 4.54 -9.71 2.95
N ALA A 70 5.79 -10.12 3.22
CA ALA A 70 6.89 -9.98 2.27
C ALA A 70 6.61 -10.70 0.94
N ARG A 71 6.11 -11.94 0.99
CA ARG A 71 5.72 -12.69 -0.22
C ARG A 71 4.60 -11.99 -0.98
N ALA A 72 3.61 -11.44 -0.27
CA ALA A 72 2.51 -10.71 -0.87
C ALA A 72 3.00 -9.46 -1.62
N VAL A 73 3.88 -8.68 -0.98
CA VAL A 73 4.50 -7.48 -1.55
C VAL A 73 5.33 -7.81 -2.79
N ILE A 74 6.20 -8.83 -2.71
CA ILE A 74 7.01 -9.24 -3.86
C ILE A 74 6.13 -9.64 -5.04
N ARG A 75 5.06 -10.42 -4.80
CA ARG A 75 4.10 -10.78 -5.86
C ARG A 75 3.46 -9.54 -6.47
N ALA A 76 3.04 -8.56 -5.66
CA ALA A 76 2.47 -7.32 -6.16
C ALA A 76 3.47 -6.58 -7.07
N SER A 77 4.73 -6.45 -6.67
CA SER A 77 5.78 -5.80 -7.48
C SER A 77 6.03 -6.50 -8.82
N LEU A 78 5.89 -7.83 -8.87
CA LEU A 78 6.05 -8.61 -10.11
C LEU A 78 4.90 -8.43 -11.10
N THR A 79 3.77 -7.84 -10.69
CA THR A 79 2.63 -7.54 -11.57
C THR A 79 2.73 -6.19 -12.28
N GLY A 80 3.81 -5.43 -12.05
CA GLY A 80 4.06 -4.14 -12.67
C GLY A 80 3.61 -2.92 -11.85
N ALA A 81 3.10 -3.14 -10.63
CA ALA A 81 2.88 -2.06 -9.66
C ALA A 81 4.22 -1.66 -9.01
N THR A 82 4.46 -0.36 -8.86
CA THR A 82 5.58 0.10 -8.04
C THR A 82 5.20 -0.06 -6.57
N VAL A 83 6.09 -0.61 -5.75
CA VAL A 83 5.82 -0.80 -4.32
C VAL A 83 6.86 -0.08 -3.46
N PHE A 84 6.40 0.70 -2.49
CA PHE A 84 7.19 1.22 -1.38
C PHE A 84 6.84 0.47 -0.10
N SER A 85 7.83 0.19 0.73
CA SER A 85 7.68 -0.34 2.09
C SER A 85 8.80 0.16 2.98
#